data_AF-A0A7C5KNB2-F1
#
_entry.id   AF-A0A7C5KNB2-F1
#
_cell.length_a   1.000
_cell.length_b   1.000
_cell.length_c   1.000
_cell.angle_alpha   90.00
_cell.angle_beta   90.00
_cell.angle_gamma   90.00
#
_symmetry.space_group_name_H-M   'P 1'
#
loop_
_entity.id
_entity.type
_entity.pdbx_description
1 polymer ?
#
loop_
_entity_poly.entity_id
_entity_poly.type
_entity_poly.pdbx_seq_one_letter_code
_entity_poly.pdbx_strand_id
1 'polypeptide(L)'
;MDESLRIRRLVALLPALRPIGHDLKNLLSIAMGNLELALPKVEDERVRKDLATSLGALDRMDAILTRAQGLLREGGEEAEDFSLRSLLEEVQSWFGELRPQLLEGLALEVREDPGEVTFLQEELRQFLLTLFALMGGGGLCIHLDRTRLAGREGLVDGDYARLLFQGELSDSQGLWMLSLERALFRAHGGDIQMTPDGPLLLLPLAP
;
A
#
# COMPACT_ATOMS: atom_id res chain seq x y z
N MET A 1 19.79 -16.46 -2.42
CA MET A 1 19.44 -16.42 -0.97
C MET A 1 17.95 -16.15 -0.91
N ASP A 2 17.20 -17.07 -0.32
CA ASP A 2 15.75 -17.21 -0.55
C ASP A 2 14.95 -16.06 0.08
N GLU A 3 14.31 -15.25 -0.75
CA GLU A 3 13.50 -14.09 -0.35
C GLU A 3 12.26 -14.51 0.46
N SER A 4 11.75 -15.73 0.20
CA SER A 4 10.67 -16.34 0.98
C SER A 4 11.11 -16.61 2.43
N LEU A 5 12.39 -16.93 2.66
CA LEU A 5 12.96 -17.13 3.98
C LEU A 5 13.14 -15.80 4.73
N ARG A 6 13.46 -14.71 4.03
CA ARG A 6 13.52 -13.35 4.61
C ARG A 6 12.14 -12.87 5.04
N ILE A 7 11.13 -13.04 4.18
CA ILE A 7 9.74 -12.64 4.47
C ILE A 7 9.17 -13.47 5.61
N ARG A 8 9.35 -14.81 5.62
CA ARG A 8 8.93 -15.67 6.74
C ARG A 8 9.59 -15.28 8.07
N ARG A 9 10.86 -14.87 8.06
CA ARG A 9 11.55 -14.37 9.26
C ARG A 9 10.98 -13.03 9.73
N LEU A 10 10.67 -12.13 8.80
CA LEU A 10 10.09 -10.82 9.11
C LEU A 10 8.69 -10.98 9.72
N VAL A 11 7.86 -11.85 9.13
CA VAL A 11 6.54 -12.23 9.66
C VAL A 11 6.64 -12.95 11.00
N ALA A 12 7.62 -13.85 11.18
CA ALA A 12 7.86 -14.53 12.46
C ALA A 12 8.34 -13.60 13.58
N LEU A 13 8.90 -12.42 13.25
CA LEU A 13 9.28 -11.39 14.21
C LEU A 13 8.12 -10.49 14.60
N LEU A 14 7.04 -10.43 13.82
CA LEU A 14 5.90 -9.54 14.07
C LEU A 14 5.31 -9.75 15.49
N PRO A 15 5.04 -10.97 16.00
CA PRO A 15 4.48 -11.14 17.33
C PRO A 15 5.39 -10.62 18.45
N ALA A 16 6.72 -10.72 18.26
CA ALA A 16 7.71 -10.17 19.19
C ALA A 16 7.80 -8.63 19.10
N LEU A 17 7.41 -8.05 17.97
CA LEU A 17 7.32 -6.60 17.77
C LEU A 17 6.04 -5.98 18.35
N ARG A 18 5.04 -6.77 18.77
CA ARG A 18 3.76 -6.24 19.28
C ARG A 18 3.92 -5.39 20.56
N PRO A 19 4.66 -5.83 21.60
CA PRO A 19 4.93 -4.99 22.78
C PRO A 19 5.87 -3.83 22.45
N ILE A 20 6.87 -4.08 21.58
CA ILE A 20 7.87 -3.10 21.15
C ILE A 20 7.23 -1.99 20.31
N GLY A 21 6.20 -2.29 19.51
CA GLY A 21 5.54 -1.36 18.63
C GLY A 21 4.76 -0.29 19.38
N HIS A 22 4.15 -0.64 20.52
CA HIS A 22 3.50 0.34 21.39
C HIS A 22 4.52 1.35 21.96
N ASP A 23 5.63 0.84 22.50
CA ASP A 23 6.66 1.68 23.11
C ASP A 23 7.45 2.49 22.06
N LEU A 24 7.71 1.90 20.90
CA LEU A 24 8.35 2.58 19.77
C LEU A 24 7.45 3.68 19.20
N LYS A 25 6.14 3.46 19.12
CA LYS A 25 5.17 4.48 18.72
C LYS A 25 5.16 5.65 19.71
N ASN A 26 5.16 5.38 21.01
CA ASN A 26 5.26 6.42 22.03
C ASN A 26 6.56 7.23 21.89
N LEU A 27 7.70 6.57 21.67
CA LEU A 27 8.98 7.25 21.46
C LEU A 27 9.01 8.09 20.18
N LEU A 28 8.40 7.59 19.08
CA LEU A 28 8.27 8.34 17.83
C LEU A 28 7.38 9.58 18.01
N SER A 29 6.23 9.45 18.66
CA SER A 29 5.35 10.59 18.94
C SER A 29 6.06 11.66 19.77
N ILE A 30 6.88 11.27 20.76
CA ILE A 30 7.70 12.22 21.53
C ILE A 30 8.74 12.91 20.65
N ALA A 31 9.46 12.16 19.82
CA ALA A 31 10.49 12.71 18.93
C ALA A 31 9.88 13.68 17.89
N MET A 32 8.76 13.30 17.28
CA MET A 32 8.00 14.12 16.35
C MET A 32 7.49 15.41 17.02
N GLY A 33 6.83 15.30 18.17
CA GLY A 33 6.32 16.47 18.90
C GLY A 33 7.43 17.44 19.31
N ASN A 34 8.61 16.92 19.71
CA ASN A 34 9.76 17.78 20.00
C ASN A 34 10.28 18.51 18.75
N LEU A 35 10.32 17.84 17.60
CA LEU A 35 10.74 18.45 16.33
C LEU A 35 9.72 19.49 15.85
N GLU A 36 8.42 19.19 15.92
CA GLU A 36 7.34 20.12 15.57
C GLU A 36 7.38 21.40 16.43
N LEU A 37 7.71 21.28 17.72
CA LEU A 37 7.87 22.41 18.62
C LEU A 37 9.17 23.19 18.42
N ALA A 38 10.21 22.53 17.90
CA ALA A 38 11.52 23.13 17.66
C ALA A 38 11.61 23.85 16.31
N LEU A 39 11.01 23.27 15.26
CA LEU A 39 11.08 23.76 13.88
C LEU A 39 10.74 25.26 13.72
N PRO A 40 9.65 25.79 14.33
CA PRO A 40 9.29 27.20 14.23
C PRO A 40 10.29 28.15 14.92
N LYS A 41 11.14 27.62 15.82
CA LYS A 41 12.09 28.40 16.63
C LYS A 41 13.50 28.45 16.02
N VAL A 42 13.73 27.71 14.93
CA VAL A 42 15.05 27.64 14.29
C VAL A 42 15.17 28.71 13.22
N GLU A 43 16.03 29.69 13.46
CA GLU A 43 16.30 30.79 12.53
C GLU A 43 17.18 30.37 11.35
N ASP A 44 18.11 29.42 11.56
CA ASP A 44 18.98 28.89 10.51
C ASP A 44 18.20 28.00 9.54
N GLU A 45 18.06 28.43 8.29
CA GLU A 45 17.33 27.72 7.23
C GLU A 45 17.87 26.32 6.96
N ARG A 46 19.18 26.10 7.06
CA ARG A 46 19.78 24.78 6.82
C ARG A 46 19.39 23.81 7.92
N VAL A 47 19.53 24.25 9.17
CA VAL A 47 19.12 23.46 10.34
C VAL A 47 17.61 23.19 10.29
N ARG A 48 16.81 24.18 9.90
CA ARG A 48 15.36 24.00 9.74
C ARG A 48 15.03 22.94 8.69
N LYS A 49 15.72 22.95 7.55
CA LYS A 49 15.55 21.95 6.49
C LYS A 49 15.96 20.54 6.94
N ASP A 50 17.05 20.41 7.69
CA ASP A 50 17.51 19.12 8.22
C ASP A 50 16.52 18.56 9.25
N LEU A 51 15.96 19.42 10.11
CA LEU A 51 14.92 19.03 11.06
C LEU A 51 13.59 18.67 10.38
N ALA A 52 13.18 19.40 9.34
CA ALA A 52 12.01 19.05 8.52
C ALA A 52 12.20 17.69 7.82
N THR A 53 13.40 17.43 7.31
CA THR A 53 13.73 16.14 6.71
C THR A 53 13.68 15.00 7.73
N SER A 54 14.17 15.25 8.95
CA SER A 54 14.12 14.30 10.06
C SER A 54 12.70 14.02 10.53
N LEU A 55 11.85 15.05 10.63
CA LEU A 55 10.44 14.91 10.96
C LEU A 55 9.73 14.04 9.90
N GLY A 56 9.94 14.32 8.62
CA GLY A 56 9.40 13.50 7.54
C GLY A 56 9.93 12.05 7.52
N ALA A 57 11.10 11.77 8.09
CA ALA A 57 11.58 10.40 8.29
C ALA A 57 10.85 9.70 9.46
N LEU A 58 10.55 10.41 10.54
CA LEU A 58 9.80 9.87 11.68
C LEU A 58 8.33 9.61 11.33
N ASP A 59 7.69 10.50 10.56
CA ASP A 59 6.33 10.28 10.02
C ASP A 59 6.27 8.97 9.22
N ARG A 60 7.29 8.72 8.39
CA ARG A 60 7.40 7.46 7.63
C ARG A 60 7.52 6.24 8.55
N MET A 61 8.28 6.36 9.64
CA MET A 61 8.41 5.26 10.63
C MET A 61 7.10 5.00 11.36
N ASP A 62 6.33 6.04 11.73
CA ASP A 62 5.02 5.87 12.37
C ASP A 62 4.01 5.21 11.43
N ALA A 63 4.02 5.57 10.15
CA ALA A 63 3.19 4.92 9.13
C ALA A 63 3.54 3.43 8.97
N ILE A 64 4.83 3.07 8.93
CA ILE A 64 5.30 1.68 8.87
C ILE A 64 4.82 0.90 10.10
N LEU A 65 4.95 1.49 11.29
CA LEU A 65 4.55 0.85 12.55
C LEU A 65 3.05 0.66 12.65
N THR A 66 2.26 1.66 12.25
CA THR A 66 0.81 1.58 12.25
C THR A 66 0.33 0.45 11.31
N ARG A 67 0.94 0.30 10.14
CA ARG A 67 0.65 -0.81 9.22
C ARG A 67 1.09 -2.16 9.77
N ALA A 68 2.30 -2.25 10.32
CA ALA A 68 2.78 -3.47 10.96
C ALA A 68 1.90 -3.90 12.16
N GLN A 69 1.33 -2.93 12.89
CA GLN A 69 0.37 -3.18 13.96
C GLN A 69 -1.00 -3.62 13.44
N GLY A 70 -1.45 -3.09 12.30
CA GLY A 70 -2.63 -3.58 11.58
C GLY A 70 -2.51 -5.05 11.23
N LEU A 71 -1.38 -5.44 10.62
CA LEU A 71 -1.05 -6.85 10.33
C LEU A 71 -0.99 -7.75 11.57
N LEU A 72 -0.83 -7.15 12.75
CA LEU A 72 -0.69 -7.85 14.03
C LEU A 72 -1.98 -7.95 14.84
N ARG A 73 -3.09 -7.34 14.42
CA ARG A 73 -4.37 -7.51 15.12
C ARG A 73 -4.93 -8.91 14.85
N GLU A 74 -4.62 -9.84 15.76
CA GLU A 74 -5.34 -11.12 15.97
C GLU A 74 -6.81 -10.84 16.34
N GLY A 75 -7.59 -10.60 15.31
CA GLY A 75 -9.02 -10.28 15.30
C GLY A 75 -9.37 -9.77 13.91
N GLY A 76 -8.68 -10.35 12.90
CA GLY A 76 -8.53 -9.80 11.56
C GLY A 76 -9.88 -9.63 10.91
N GLU A 77 -10.00 -8.56 10.13
CA GLU A 77 -11.06 -8.50 9.14
C GLU A 77 -11.06 -9.83 8.37
N GLU A 78 -12.22 -10.46 8.27
CA GLU A 78 -12.34 -11.65 7.44
C GLU A 78 -12.26 -11.21 5.98
N ALA A 79 -11.68 -12.04 5.12
CA ALA A 79 -11.74 -11.76 3.70
C ALA A 79 -13.21 -11.85 3.27
N GLU A 80 -13.68 -10.80 2.60
CA GLU A 80 -15.07 -10.68 2.15
C GLU A 80 -15.11 -10.67 0.62
N ASP A 81 -16.24 -11.09 0.08
CA ASP A 81 -16.51 -11.03 -1.35
C ASP A 81 -17.04 -9.65 -1.71
N PHE A 82 -16.36 -8.96 -2.63
CA PHE A 82 -16.80 -7.65 -3.09
C PHE A 82 -16.42 -7.38 -4.55
N SER A 83 -17.17 -6.46 -5.16
CA SER A 83 -16.90 -5.95 -6.50
C SER A 83 -15.67 -5.04 -6.49
N LEU A 84 -14.60 -5.50 -7.13
CA LEU A 84 -13.36 -4.74 -7.25
C LEU A 84 -13.53 -3.48 -8.10
N ARG A 85 -14.40 -3.53 -9.11
CA ARG A 85 -14.79 -2.35 -9.89
C ARG A 85 -15.40 -1.28 -8.98
N SER A 86 -16.36 -1.67 -8.15
CA SER A 86 -17.06 -0.73 -7.27
C SER A 86 -16.11 -0.10 -6.24
N LEU A 87 -15.15 -0.87 -5.72
CA LEU A 87 -14.11 -0.34 -4.84
C LEU A 87 -13.20 0.67 -5.57
N LEU A 88 -12.81 0.40 -6.82
CA LEU A 88 -11.99 1.33 -7.60
C LEU A 88 -12.75 2.64 -7.91
N GLU A 89 -14.04 2.54 -8.25
CA GLU A 89 -14.91 3.70 -8.47
C GLU A 89 -15.08 4.52 -7.17
N GLU A 90 -15.24 3.87 -6.02
CA GLU A 90 -15.29 4.51 -4.70
C GLU A 90 -13.99 5.29 -4.42
N VAL A 91 -12.83 4.62 -4.55
CA VAL A 91 -11.51 5.22 -4.33
C VAL A 91 -11.25 6.38 -5.27
N GLN A 92 -11.64 6.25 -6.55
CA GLN A 92 -11.53 7.32 -7.54
C GLN A 92 -12.40 8.53 -7.17
N SER A 93 -13.63 8.30 -6.72
CA SER A 93 -14.53 9.37 -6.28
C SER A 93 -13.94 10.14 -5.10
N TRP A 94 -13.46 9.43 -4.07
CA TRP A 94 -12.83 10.04 -2.89
C TRP A 94 -11.59 10.84 -3.26
N PHE A 95 -10.74 10.27 -4.11
CA PHE A 95 -9.54 10.97 -4.58
C PHE A 95 -9.91 12.23 -5.38
N GLY A 96 -11.00 12.17 -6.15
CA GLY A 96 -11.56 13.29 -6.88
C GLY A 96 -12.05 14.45 -6.02
N GLU A 97 -12.69 14.15 -4.90
CA GLU A 97 -13.11 15.16 -3.93
C GLU A 97 -11.93 15.84 -3.24
N LEU A 98 -10.89 15.07 -2.88
CA LEU A 98 -9.73 15.56 -2.14
C LEU A 98 -8.73 16.32 -3.03
N ARG A 99 -8.55 15.86 -4.27
CA ARG A 99 -7.51 16.33 -5.20
C ARG A 99 -8.07 16.43 -6.64
N PRO A 100 -9.02 17.34 -6.94
CA PRO A 100 -9.64 17.41 -8.27
C PRO A 100 -8.65 17.59 -9.42
N GLN A 101 -7.54 18.29 -9.17
CA GLN A 101 -6.47 18.55 -10.15
C GLN A 101 -5.69 17.28 -10.53
N LEU A 102 -5.68 16.25 -9.67
CA LEU A 102 -5.01 14.98 -9.95
C LEU A 102 -5.92 13.98 -10.66
N LEU A 103 -7.22 14.30 -10.84
CA LEU A 103 -8.10 13.54 -11.73
C LEU A 103 -7.83 13.83 -13.21
N GLU A 104 -7.21 14.98 -13.52
CA GLU A 104 -6.85 15.32 -14.89
C GLU A 104 -5.81 14.31 -15.41
N GLY A 105 -6.30 13.32 -16.17
CA GLY A 105 -5.48 12.23 -16.71
C GLY A 105 -5.59 10.90 -15.94
N LEU A 106 -6.47 10.78 -14.94
CA LEU A 106 -6.84 9.48 -14.37
C LEU A 106 -7.85 8.78 -15.29
N ALA A 107 -7.50 7.60 -15.79
CA ALA A 107 -8.37 6.74 -16.58
C ALA A 107 -8.50 5.35 -15.94
N LEU A 108 -9.72 4.87 -15.78
CA LEU A 108 -10.01 3.47 -15.42
C LEU A 108 -10.46 2.74 -16.70
N GLU A 109 -9.63 1.83 -17.19
CA GLU A 109 -9.94 0.99 -18.35
C GLU A 109 -10.28 -0.43 -17.88
N VAL A 110 -11.57 -0.77 -17.93
CA VAL A 110 -12.02 -2.14 -17.66
C VAL A 110 -12.14 -2.89 -18.98
N ARG A 111 -11.22 -3.82 -19.23
CA ARG A 111 -11.20 -4.63 -20.46
C ARG A 111 -12.15 -5.82 -20.38
N GLU A 112 -12.12 -6.49 -19.24
CA GLU A 112 -13.00 -7.59 -18.90
C GLU A 112 -13.34 -7.46 -17.41
N ASP A 113 -14.61 -7.51 -17.06
CA ASP A 113 -15.02 -7.44 -15.66
C ASP A 113 -14.61 -8.75 -14.97
N PRO A 114 -13.71 -8.70 -13.97
CA PRO A 114 -13.27 -9.91 -13.29
C PRO A 114 -14.35 -10.50 -12.37
N GLY A 115 -15.41 -9.75 -12.04
CA GLY A 115 -16.42 -10.13 -11.07
C GLY A 115 -15.98 -9.79 -9.64
N GLU A 116 -16.41 -10.61 -8.68
CA GLU A 116 -16.11 -10.44 -7.26
C GLU A 116 -14.74 -11.04 -6.90
N VAL A 117 -14.07 -10.41 -5.94
CA VAL A 117 -12.82 -10.90 -5.36
C VAL A 117 -13.04 -11.19 -3.88
N THR A 118 -12.36 -12.21 -3.37
CA THR A 118 -12.34 -12.50 -1.92
C THR A 118 -11.07 -11.92 -1.33
N PHE A 119 -11.17 -10.81 -0.60
CA PHE A 119 -10.00 -10.14 -0.01
C PHE A 119 -10.37 -9.29 1.20
N LEU A 120 -9.37 -8.68 1.84
CA LEU A 120 -9.60 -7.69 2.89
C LEU A 120 -9.94 -6.32 2.27
N GLN A 121 -11.22 -5.94 2.28
CA GLN A 121 -11.72 -4.78 1.53
C GLN A 121 -11.10 -3.46 2.00
N GLU A 122 -11.00 -3.22 3.31
CA GLU A 122 -10.49 -1.96 3.85
C GLU A 122 -8.98 -1.82 3.64
N GLU A 123 -8.22 -2.90 3.82
CA GLU A 123 -6.78 -2.92 3.53
C GLU A 123 -6.51 -2.67 2.05
N LEU A 124 -7.31 -3.28 1.16
CA LEU A 124 -7.21 -3.01 -0.26
C LEU A 124 -7.57 -1.55 -0.57
N ARG A 125 -8.63 -1.00 0.04
CA ARG A 125 -9.01 0.42 -0.10
C ARG A 125 -7.85 1.34 0.28
N GLN A 126 -7.24 1.12 1.43
CA GLN A 126 -6.12 1.93 1.93
C GLN A 126 -4.89 1.81 1.02
N PHE A 127 -4.62 0.60 0.52
CA PHE A 127 -3.53 0.38 -0.43
C PHE A 127 -3.76 1.12 -1.74
N LEU A 128 -4.97 1.04 -2.30
CA LEU A 128 -5.36 1.74 -3.52
C LEU A 128 -5.26 3.27 -3.35
N LEU A 129 -5.78 3.82 -2.25
CA LEU A 129 -5.63 5.25 -1.94
C LEU A 129 -4.15 5.68 -1.90
N THR A 130 -3.29 4.82 -1.35
CA THR A 130 -1.86 5.10 -1.32
C THR A 130 -1.23 5.05 -2.70
N LEU A 131 -1.57 4.06 -3.53
CA LEU A 131 -1.11 3.97 -4.92
C LEU A 131 -1.52 5.20 -5.74
N PHE A 132 -2.77 5.65 -5.59
CA PHE A 132 -3.27 6.85 -6.25
C PHE A 132 -2.49 8.10 -5.83
N ALA A 133 -2.20 8.24 -4.54
CA ALA A 133 -1.39 9.36 -4.04
C ALA A 133 0.05 9.33 -4.59
N LEU A 134 0.65 8.14 -4.75
CA LEU A 134 2.00 7.98 -5.30
C LEU A 134 2.07 8.20 -6.81
N MET A 135 1.02 7.83 -7.54
CA MET A 135 0.97 7.88 -9.00
C MET A 135 0.21 9.09 -9.55
N GLY A 136 -0.35 9.95 -8.68
CA GLY A 136 -1.28 11.02 -9.02
C GLY A 136 -0.71 12.20 -9.81
N GLY A 137 0.42 12.07 -10.52
CA GLY A 137 0.86 13.04 -11.53
C GLY A 137 0.29 12.65 -12.89
N GLY A 138 -0.45 13.56 -13.54
CA GLY A 138 -1.21 13.37 -14.79
C GLY A 138 -0.86 12.17 -15.66
N GLY A 139 -1.81 11.24 -15.81
CA GLY A 139 -1.71 10.10 -16.74
C GLY A 139 -1.82 8.70 -16.12
N LEU A 140 -2.35 8.54 -14.89
CA LEU A 140 -2.58 7.23 -14.31
C LEU A 140 -3.70 6.49 -15.06
N CYS A 141 -3.36 5.39 -15.73
CA CYS A 141 -4.30 4.46 -16.33
C CYS A 141 -4.33 3.14 -15.54
N ILE A 142 -5.52 2.72 -15.09
CA ILE A 142 -5.72 1.47 -14.36
C ILE A 142 -6.40 0.48 -15.30
N HIS A 143 -5.72 -0.62 -15.62
CA HIS A 143 -6.31 -1.71 -16.39
C HIS A 143 -6.85 -2.76 -15.45
N LEU A 144 -8.13 -3.06 -15.58
CA LEU A 144 -8.81 -4.14 -14.86
C LEU A 144 -9.20 -5.24 -15.86
N ASP A 145 -8.69 -6.45 -15.63
CA ASP A 145 -8.99 -7.63 -16.44
C ASP A 145 -9.01 -8.93 -15.61
N ARG A 146 -9.61 -9.98 -16.17
CA ARG A 146 -9.51 -11.34 -15.63
C ARG A 146 -8.31 -12.04 -16.24
N THR A 147 -7.53 -12.74 -15.41
CA THR A 147 -6.42 -13.57 -15.88
C THR A 147 -6.45 -14.95 -15.24
N ARG A 148 -6.04 -15.97 -15.99
CA ARG A 148 -5.80 -17.31 -15.45
C ARG A 148 -4.31 -17.52 -15.24
N LEU A 149 -3.93 -17.99 -14.06
CA LEU A 149 -2.55 -18.30 -13.72
C LEU A 149 -2.35 -19.81 -13.62
N ALA A 150 -1.22 -20.27 -14.16
CA ALA A 150 -0.75 -21.64 -14.06
C ALA A 150 0.75 -21.65 -13.71
N GLY A 151 1.11 -22.28 -12.59
CA GLY A 151 2.49 -22.52 -12.17
C GLY A 151 3.25 -21.29 -11.70
N ARG A 152 2.57 -20.29 -11.11
CA ARG A 152 3.25 -19.08 -10.60
C ARG A 152 3.72 -19.25 -9.16
N GLU A 153 4.99 -18.98 -8.90
CA GLU A 153 5.60 -19.19 -7.59
C GLU A 153 4.93 -18.37 -6.48
N GLY A 154 4.36 -19.08 -5.49
CA GLY A 154 3.68 -18.51 -4.34
C GLY A 154 2.19 -18.20 -4.56
N LEU A 155 1.62 -18.58 -5.71
CA LEU A 155 0.18 -18.51 -5.99
C LEU A 155 -0.36 -19.89 -6.37
N VAL A 156 -1.65 -20.08 -6.16
CA VAL A 156 -2.38 -21.29 -6.58
C VAL A 156 -2.79 -21.12 -8.05
N ASP A 157 -2.93 -22.23 -8.77
CA ASP A 157 -3.48 -22.19 -10.12
C ASP A 157 -4.96 -21.83 -10.06
N GLY A 158 -5.40 -20.85 -10.86
CA GLY A 158 -6.76 -20.35 -10.77
C GLY A 158 -7.00 -19.08 -11.59
N ASP A 159 -8.21 -18.56 -11.46
CA ASP A 159 -8.60 -17.28 -12.04
C ASP A 159 -8.40 -16.17 -11.02
N TYR A 160 -7.91 -15.04 -11.51
CA TYR A 160 -7.52 -13.88 -10.73
C TYR A 160 -8.06 -12.62 -11.37
N ALA A 161 -8.44 -11.64 -10.55
CA ALA A 161 -8.55 -10.27 -10.97
C ALA A 161 -7.13 -9.69 -11.12
N ARG A 162 -6.89 -9.04 -12.25
CA ARG A 162 -5.63 -8.40 -12.59
C ARG A 162 -5.84 -6.89 -12.63
N LEU A 163 -5.05 -6.16 -11.84
CA LEU A 163 -5.01 -4.70 -11.87
C LEU A 163 -3.60 -4.25 -12.23
N LEU A 164 -3.46 -3.57 -13.36
CA LEU A 164 -2.21 -2.94 -13.76
C LEU A 164 -2.35 -1.43 -13.67
N PHE A 165 -1.50 -0.81 -12.86
CA PHE A 165 -1.40 0.63 -12.72
C PHE A 165 -0.30 1.15 -13.65
N GLN A 166 -0.69 1.84 -14.72
CA GLN A 166 0.23 2.46 -15.67
C GLN A 166 0.30 3.96 -15.42
N GLY A 167 1.49 4.49 -15.17
CA GLY A 167 1.70 5.92 -14.94
C GLY A 167 3.08 6.19 -14.38
N GLU A 168 3.43 7.47 -14.27
CA GLU A 168 4.69 7.87 -13.64
C GLU A 168 4.58 7.80 -12.12
N LEU A 169 5.46 7.01 -11.50
CA LEU A 169 5.64 7.03 -10.05
C LEU A 169 6.34 8.34 -9.68
N SER A 170 5.63 9.21 -8.96
CA SER A 170 6.14 10.54 -8.59
C SER A 170 7.36 10.50 -7.67
N ASP A 171 7.62 9.37 -7.00
CA ASP A 171 8.78 9.22 -6.13
C ASP A 171 9.29 7.77 -6.06
N SER A 172 10.61 7.61 -6.18
CA SER A 172 11.33 6.33 -5.99
C SER A 172 11.13 5.72 -4.59
N GLN A 173 10.68 6.52 -3.64
CA GLN A 173 10.39 6.11 -2.26
C GLN A 173 9.09 5.30 -2.14
N GLY A 174 8.21 5.24 -3.14
CA GLY A 174 6.98 4.42 -3.08
C GLY A 174 7.23 2.91 -3.21
N LEU A 175 8.39 2.50 -3.73
CA LEU A 175 8.67 1.11 -4.12
C LEU A 175 8.83 0.14 -2.93
N TRP A 176 9.38 0.59 -1.81
CA TRP A 176 9.55 -0.28 -0.63
C TRP A 176 8.20 -0.66 0.00
N MET A 177 7.19 0.19 -0.17
CA MET A 177 5.84 -0.03 0.34
C MET A 177 5.21 -1.25 -0.33
N LEU A 178 5.38 -1.40 -1.64
CA LEU A 178 4.89 -2.55 -2.39
C LEU A 178 5.45 -3.87 -1.86
N SER A 179 6.70 -3.88 -1.39
CA SER A 179 7.33 -5.05 -0.79
C SER A 179 6.73 -5.43 0.56
N LEU A 180 6.26 -4.45 1.35
CA LEU A 180 5.57 -4.69 2.62
C LEU A 180 4.17 -5.25 2.37
N GLU A 181 3.42 -4.64 1.47
CA GLU A 181 2.05 -5.02 1.13
C GLU A 181 2.00 -6.37 0.40
N ARG A 182 3.06 -6.76 -0.31
CA ARG A 182 3.15 -8.08 -0.95
C ARG A 182 2.99 -9.23 0.05
N ALA A 183 3.46 -9.08 1.29
CA ALA A 183 3.28 -10.10 2.32
C ALA A 183 1.79 -10.27 2.70
N LEU A 184 1.06 -9.15 2.81
CA LEU A 184 -0.38 -9.14 3.03
C LEU A 184 -1.12 -9.82 1.87
N PHE A 185 -0.82 -9.42 0.64
CA PHE A 185 -1.45 -10.02 -0.55
C PHE A 185 -1.23 -11.53 -0.61
N ARG A 186 0.00 -11.99 -0.36
CA ARG A 186 0.30 -13.43 -0.33
C ARG A 186 -0.39 -14.18 0.80
N ALA A 187 -0.61 -13.56 1.94
CA ALA A 187 -1.36 -14.18 3.03
C ALA A 187 -2.83 -14.45 2.65
N HIS A 188 -3.38 -13.67 1.72
CA HIS A 188 -4.76 -13.79 1.22
C HIS A 188 -4.82 -14.30 -0.23
N GLY A 189 -3.84 -15.11 -0.64
CA GLY A 189 -3.87 -15.80 -1.93
C GLY A 189 -3.64 -14.93 -3.18
N GLY A 190 -3.31 -13.64 -3.00
CA GLY A 190 -2.95 -12.69 -4.05
C GLY A 190 -1.44 -12.41 -4.14
N ASP A 191 -1.04 -11.50 -5.03
CA ASP A 191 0.35 -11.02 -5.13
C ASP A 191 0.40 -9.57 -5.62
N ILE A 192 1.47 -8.86 -5.27
CA ILE A 192 1.82 -7.56 -5.85
C ILE A 192 3.20 -7.67 -6.49
N GLN A 193 3.34 -7.13 -7.69
CA GLN A 193 4.61 -7.11 -8.40
C GLN A 193 4.84 -5.77 -9.10
N MET A 194 6.10 -5.37 -9.21
CA MET A 194 6.49 -4.29 -10.12
C MET A 194 6.77 -4.86 -11.50
N THR A 195 6.09 -4.32 -12.51
CA THR A 195 6.34 -4.61 -13.92
C THR A 195 6.95 -3.39 -14.60
N PRO A 196 7.53 -3.53 -15.82
CA PRO A 196 8.00 -2.38 -16.59
C PRO A 196 6.92 -1.31 -16.81
N ASP A 197 5.65 -1.73 -16.86
CA ASP A 197 4.50 -0.86 -17.07
C ASP A 197 3.93 -0.26 -15.76
N GLY A 198 4.43 -0.70 -14.59
CA GLY A 198 4.00 -0.23 -13.27
C GLY A 198 3.52 -1.35 -12.33
N PRO A 199 2.93 -0.99 -11.17
CA PRO A 199 2.43 -1.96 -10.19
C PRO A 199 1.35 -2.87 -10.76
N LEU A 200 1.51 -4.17 -10.54
CA LEU A 200 0.57 -5.23 -10.92
C LEU A 200 0.06 -5.91 -9.65
N LEU A 201 -1.26 -5.87 -9.44
CA LEU A 201 -1.94 -6.59 -8.37
C LEU A 201 -2.64 -7.81 -8.97
N LEU A 202 -2.60 -8.91 -8.23
CA LEU A 202 -3.36 -10.12 -8.48
C LEU A 202 -4.18 -10.44 -7.24
N LEU A 203 -5.49 -10.56 -7.41
CA LEU A 203 -6.43 -10.87 -6.35
C LEU A 203 -7.21 -12.14 -6.76
N PRO A 204 -7.38 -13.12 -5.85
CA PRO A 204 -8.17 -14.30 -6.16
C PRO A 204 -9.63 -13.90 -6.40
N LEU A 205 -10.25 -14.48 -7.44
CA LEU A 205 -11.69 -14.31 -7.63
C LEU A 205 -12.45 -15.06 -6.55
N ALA A 206 -13.63 -14.54 -6.21
CA ALA A 206 -14.58 -15.25 -5.39
C ALA A 206 -15.05 -16.55 -6.09
N PRO A 207 -15.33 -17.62 -5.32
CA PRO A 207 -15.70 -18.93 -5.85
C PRO A 207 -17.02 -18.98 -6.64
#